data_AF-A0A6J1H2V9-F1
#
_entry.id   AF-A0A6J1H2V9-F1
#
_cell.length_a   1.000
_cell.length_b   1.000
_cell.length_c   1.000
_cell.angle_alpha   90.00
_cell.angle_beta   90.00
_cell.angle_gamma   90.00
#
_symmetry.space_group_name_H-M   'P 1'
#
loop_
_entity.id
_entity.type
_entity.pdbx_description
1 polymer ?
#
loop_
_entity_poly.entity_id
_entity_poly.type
_entity_poly.pdbx_seq_one_letter_code
_entity_poly.pdbx_strand_id
1 'polypeptide(L)'
;MAALRFGFTATTIHVSSTSILTRTRPNPKTITCVGWDPEGIFGPPQTGHIARREFKRRLERDAEAREAFERQVREEKERRQLLRASRVVPNNVTGLIEYFLDTEAQDIEFEIARLRPRLTEEFFSSIKLELGELRFAVNKTEAMEDRVIELEALQKALEEGIEAYDKMQGELVKAREGLTKILTSKDVKATLLDMVERNELNRSLLALLDENIANAQSGNQKDAAAFMEKVRGAVLKYMTAA
;
A
#
# COMPACT_ATOMS: atom_id res chain seq x y z
N MET A 1 17.51 -38.57 -35.32
CA MET A 1 16.46 -37.87 -34.55
C MET A 1 16.68 -38.19 -33.09
N ALA A 2 17.09 -37.19 -32.32
CA ALA A 2 17.52 -37.31 -30.92
C ALA A 2 16.33 -37.43 -29.96
N ALA A 3 16.46 -38.29 -28.94
CA ALA A 3 15.60 -38.29 -27.77
C ALA A 3 16.42 -37.80 -26.57
N LEU A 4 16.18 -36.55 -26.15
CA LEU A 4 16.73 -35.98 -24.93
C LEU A 4 15.81 -36.36 -23.75
N ARG A 5 16.35 -37.10 -22.79
CA ARG A 5 15.71 -37.41 -21.50
C ARG A 5 16.24 -36.45 -20.44
N PHE A 6 15.35 -35.68 -19.82
CA PHE A 6 15.62 -34.91 -18.62
C PHE A 6 15.52 -35.83 -17.40
N GLY A 7 16.63 -36.00 -16.67
CA GLY A 7 16.66 -36.71 -15.39
C GLY A 7 16.67 -35.73 -14.23
N PHE A 8 15.67 -35.83 -13.35
CA PHE A 8 15.70 -35.22 -12.02
C PHE A 8 16.26 -36.22 -11.03
N THR A 9 17.46 -35.98 -10.50
CA THR A 9 18.04 -36.78 -9.41
C THR A 9 17.77 -36.10 -8.08
N ALA A 10 16.97 -36.76 -7.23
CA ALA A 10 16.85 -36.44 -5.82
C ALA A 10 18.12 -36.89 -5.10
N THR A 11 18.92 -35.94 -4.60
CA THR A 11 20.09 -36.23 -3.76
C THR A 11 19.75 -36.04 -2.30
N THR A 12 19.67 -37.18 -1.60
CA THR A 12 19.72 -37.32 -0.14
C THR A 12 21.07 -36.81 0.39
N ILE A 13 21.04 -35.92 1.37
CA ILE A 13 22.24 -35.42 2.04
C ILE A 13 22.62 -36.41 3.15
N HIS A 14 23.69 -37.17 2.95
CA HIS A 14 24.32 -37.96 4.01
C HIS A 14 25.12 -37.02 4.93
N VAL A 15 24.80 -37.06 6.23
CA VAL A 15 25.59 -36.42 7.29
C VAL A 15 26.77 -37.35 7.62
N SER A 16 27.97 -37.01 7.14
CA SER A 16 29.20 -37.67 7.55
C SER A 16 29.74 -37.00 8.81
N SER A 17 29.83 -37.76 9.91
CA SER A 17 30.51 -37.36 11.14
C SER A 17 32.02 -37.43 10.95
N THR A 18 32.63 -36.33 10.51
CA THR A 18 34.09 -36.18 10.53
C THR A 18 34.57 -35.83 11.94
N SER A 19 35.50 -36.64 12.44
CA SER A 19 36.26 -36.42 13.67
C SER A 19 36.90 -35.03 13.71
N ILE A 20 36.75 -34.36 14.85
CA ILE A 20 37.28 -33.03 15.12
C ILE A 20 38.80 -33.17 15.30
N LEU A 21 39.57 -32.90 14.25
CA LEU A 21 40.94 -32.47 14.42
C LEU A 21 40.90 -31.08 15.06
N THR A 22 41.49 -30.96 16.25
CA THR A 22 41.64 -29.71 16.99
C THR A 22 42.47 -28.73 16.17
N ARG A 23 41.79 -27.92 15.35
CA ARG A 23 42.39 -26.80 14.63
C ARG A 23 42.86 -25.78 15.66
N THR A 24 44.16 -25.73 15.89
CA THR A 24 44.82 -24.64 16.61
C THR A 24 44.35 -23.33 15.98
N ARG A 25 43.72 -22.47 16.80
CA ARG A 25 43.31 -21.14 16.38
C ARG A 25 44.59 -20.39 15.99
N PRO A 26 44.72 -19.83 14.78
CA PRO A 26 45.81 -18.90 14.52
C PRO A 26 45.60 -17.72 15.46
N ASN A 27 46.59 -17.48 16.34
CA ASN A 27 46.66 -16.28 17.16
C ASN A 27 46.50 -15.07 16.22
N PRO A 28 45.62 -14.10 16.52
CA PRO A 28 45.59 -12.87 15.75
C PRO A 28 46.95 -12.20 15.93
N LYS A 29 47.73 -12.12 14.85
CA LYS A 29 48.98 -11.36 14.81
C LYS A 29 48.62 -9.90 15.12
N THR A 30 48.83 -9.50 16.37
CA THR A 30 48.72 -8.10 16.78
C THR A 30 49.87 -7.37 16.09
N ILE A 31 49.56 -6.49 15.15
CA ILE A 31 50.55 -5.64 14.51
C ILE A 31 51.05 -4.66 15.57
N THR A 32 52.21 -4.91 16.15
CA THR A 32 52.83 -4.07 17.20
C THR A 32 53.67 -2.92 16.62
N CYS A 33 53.63 -2.72 15.31
CA CYS A 33 54.43 -1.72 14.63
C CYS A 33 53.55 -0.69 13.93
N VAL A 34 53.04 0.29 14.69
CA VAL A 34 52.66 1.60 14.14
C VAL A 34 53.11 2.67 15.14
N GLY A 35 54.13 3.43 14.77
CA GLY A 35 54.39 4.79 15.28
C GLY A 35 54.96 4.90 16.69
N TRP A 36 56.20 5.36 16.77
CA TRP A 36 56.76 6.00 17.96
C TRP A 36 55.84 7.16 18.40
N ASP A 37 55.13 6.99 19.51
CA ASP A 37 54.32 8.03 20.17
C ASP A 37 54.85 8.24 21.60
N PRO A 38 55.93 9.02 21.78
CA PRO A 38 56.59 9.20 23.07
C PRO A 38 55.74 9.99 24.08
N GLU A 39 54.77 10.77 23.60
CA GLU A 39 53.89 11.64 24.41
C GLU A 39 52.50 11.03 24.63
N GLY A 40 52.20 9.85 24.04
CA GLY A 40 50.94 9.13 24.22
C GLY A 40 49.70 9.90 23.75
N ILE A 41 49.85 10.80 22.78
CA ILE A 41 48.79 11.70 22.31
C ILE A 41 47.76 10.91 21.47
N PHE A 42 48.22 9.88 20.77
CA PHE A 42 47.40 9.04 19.91
C PHE A 42 47.13 7.74 20.66
N GLY A 43 45.98 7.69 21.34
CA GLY A 43 45.51 6.50 22.07
C GLY A 43 45.53 5.20 21.23
N PRO A 44 45.24 4.04 21.85
CA PRO A 44 45.45 2.74 21.24
C PRO A 44 44.77 2.61 19.86
N PRO A 45 45.40 1.90 18.90
CA PRO A 45 44.88 1.81 17.54
C PRO A 45 43.47 1.21 17.54
N GLN A 46 42.51 1.97 17.02
CA GLN A 46 41.14 1.49 16.87
C GLN A 46 41.09 0.46 15.72
N THR A 47 40.46 -0.68 15.97
CA THR A 47 40.28 -1.74 14.98
C THR A 47 38.87 -1.66 14.37
N GLY A 48 38.63 -2.33 13.24
CA GLY A 48 37.29 -2.40 12.62
C GLY A 48 36.91 -1.25 11.69
N HIS A 49 37.85 -0.38 11.30
CA HIS A 49 37.59 0.71 10.34
C HIS A 49 37.07 0.23 8.98
N ILE A 50 37.56 -0.93 8.48
CA ILE A 50 37.10 -1.54 7.22
C ILE A 50 35.63 -1.96 7.35
N ALA A 51 35.28 -2.73 8.39
CA ALA A 51 33.92 -3.17 8.64
C ALA A 51 32.95 -1.99 8.79
N ARG A 52 33.35 -0.92 9.48
CA ARG A 52 32.54 0.30 9.63
C ARG A 52 32.30 1.00 8.29
N ARG A 53 33.33 1.10 7.43
CA ARG A 53 33.22 1.68 6.08
C ARG A 53 32.37 0.81 5.15
N GLU A 54 32.46 -0.52 5.26
CA GLU A 54 31.63 -1.43 4.48
C GLU A 54 30.16 -1.38 4.90
N PHE A 55 29.90 -1.33 6.21
CA PHE A 55 28.55 -1.13 6.74
C PHE A 55 27.95 0.20 6.29
N LYS A 56 28.73 1.29 6.35
CA LYS A 56 28.30 2.60 5.83
C LYS A 56 27.96 2.54 4.34
N ARG A 57 28.81 1.91 3.51
CA ARG A 57 28.55 1.75 2.07
C ARG A 57 27.32 0.89 1.77
N ARG A 58 27.00 -0.11 2.60
CA ARG A 58 25.75 -0.88 2.46
C ARG A 58 24.53 -0.01 2.76
N LEU A 59 24.57 0.76 3.84
CA LEU A 59 23.50 1.70 4.17
C LEU A 59 23.30 2.78 3.09
N GLU A 60 24.39 3.31 2.52
CA GLU A 60 24.33 4.28 1.42
C GLU A 60 23.70 3.66 0.16
N ARG A 61 24.11 2.44 -0.24
CA ARG A 61 23.48 1.73 -1.36
C ARG A 61 22.01 1.39 -1.10
N ASP A 62 21.67 1.00 0.12
CA ASP A 62 20.28 0.71 0.50
C ASP A 62 19.44 1.99 0.45
N ALA A 63 20.00 3.14 0.84
CA ALA A 63 19.36 4.45 0.74
C ALA A 63 19.17 4.87 -0.71
N GLU A 64 20.20 4.76 -1.56
CA GLU A 64 20.10 5.05 -2.99
C GLU A 64 19.07 4.15 -3.70
N ALA A 65 19.03 2.86 -3.35
CA ALA A 65 18.05 1.91 -3.88
C ALA A 65 16.63 2.26 -3.45
N ARG A 66 16.43 2.66 -2.18
CA ARG A 66 15.14 3.15 -1.70
C ARG A 66 14.70 4.42 -2.43
N GLU A 67 15.60 5.39 -2.58
CA GLU A 67 15.30 6.63 -3.29
C GLU A 67 14.99 6.41 -4.78
N ALA A 68 15.68 5.47 -5.44
CA ALA A 68 15.40 5.10 -6.83
C ALA A 68 14.03 4.44 -6.96
N PHE A 69 13.71 3.52 -6.05
CA PHE A 69 12.39 2.88 -6.00
C PHE A 69 11.28 3.89 -5.74
N GLU A 70 11.45 4.79 -4.76
CA GLU A 70 10.48 5.85 -4.48
C GLU A 70 10.26 6.80 -5.65
N ARG A 71 11.31 7.11 -6.43
CA ARG A 71 11.20 7.91 -7.65
C ARG A 71 10.36 7.20 -8.70
N GLN A 72 10.63 5.92 -8.95
CA GLN A 72 9.83 5.11 -9.88
C GLN A 72 8.36 5.04 -9.47
N VAL A 73 8.08 4.83 -8.18
CA VAL A 73 6.70 4.81 -7.65
C VAL A 73 6.00 6.16 -7.85
N ARG A 74 6.71 7.28 -7.69
CA ARG A 74 6.18 8.63 -7.95
C ARG A 74 5.88 8.84 -9.44
N GLU A 75 6.82 8.53 -10.31
CA GLU A 75 6.66 8.66 -11.77
C GLU A 75 5.51 7.79 -12.29
N GLU A 76 5.40 6.54 -11.83
CA GLU A 76 4.28 5.64 -12.12
C GLU A 76 2.93 6.21 -11.65
N LYS A 77 2.90 6.80 -10.46
CA LYS A 77 1.69 7.43 -9.90
C LYS A 77 1.28 8.66 -10.72
N GLU A 78 2.22 9.51 -11.08
CA GLU A 78 1.98 10.69 -11.92
C GLU A 78 1.52 10.30 -13.32
N ARG A 79 2.16 9.31 -13.93
CA ARG A 79 1.74 8.76 -15.23
C ARG A 79 0.29 8.27 -15.19
N ARG A 80 -0.09 7.51 -14.16
CA ARG A 80 -1.48 7.06 -13.98
C ARG A 80 -2.44 8.22 -13.79
N GLN A 81 -2.07 9.24 -13.03
CA GLN A 81 -2.89 10.44 -12.88
C GLN A 81 -3.12 11.16 -14.21
N LEU A 82 -2.08 11.27 -15.05
CA LEU A 82 -2.19 11.87 -16.37
C LEU A 82 -3.11 11.06 -17.30
N LEU A 83 -3.03 9.73 -17.26
CA LEU A 83 -3.93 8.86 -18.01
C LEU A 83 -5.39 9.03 -17.57
N ARG A 84 -5.67 9.10 -16.27
CA ARG A 84 -7.03 9.35 -15.75
C ARG A 84 -7.56 10.72 -16.18
N ALA A 85 -6.69 11.73 -16.20
CA ALA A 85 -7.06 13.08 -16.61
C ALA A 85 -7.34 13.19 -18.11
N SER A 86 -6.68 12.37 -18.94
CA SER A 86 -6.89 12.38 -20.40
C SER A 86 -8.15 11.63 -20.83
N ARG A 87 -8.66 10.70 -20.01
CA ARG A 87 -9.91 9.97 -20.30
C ARG A 87 -11.12 10.90 -20.30
N VAL A 88 -11.88 10.86 -21.39
CA VAL A 88 -13.11 11.64 -21.58
C VAL A 88 -14.31 10.79 -21.24
N VAL A 89 -15.12 11.26 -20.28
CA VAL A 89 -16.33 10.57 -19.82
C VAL A 89 -17.45 10.74 -20.85
N PRO A 90 -18.03 9.66 -21.39
CA PRO A 90 -19.16 9.75 -22.31
C PRO A 90 -20.46 10.24 -21.63
N ASN A 91 -21.33 10.91 -22.39
CA ASN A 91 -22.63 11.39 -21.90
C ASN A 91 -23.76 10.36 -22.03
N ASN A 92 -23.61 9.39 -22.93
CA ASN A 92 -24.63 8.38 -23.21
C ASN A 92 -24.44 7.14 -22.33
N VAL A 93 -25.53 6.43 -22.04
CA VAL A 93 -25.53 5.20 -21.22
C VAL A 93 -24.71 4.08 -21.86
N THR A 94 -24.96 3.76 -23.13
CA THR A 94 -24.19 2.74 -23.86
C THR A 94 -22.70 3.09 -23.93
N GLY A 95 -22.38 4.36 -24.20
CA GLY A 95 -20.98 4.81 -24.20
C GLY A 95 -20.33 4.71 -22.82
N LEU A 96 -21.12 4.85 -21.74
CA LEU A 96 -20.63 4.67 -20.38
C LEU A 96 -20.34 3.20 -20.06
N ILE A 97 -21.13 2.27 -20.60
CA ILE A 97 -20.87 0.82 -20.49
C ILE A 97 -19.54 0.48 -21.16
N GLU A 98 -19.34 0.88 -22.42
CA GLU A 98 -18.06 0.66 -23.11
C GLU A 98 -16.88 1.31 -22.38
N TYR A 99 -17.09 2.52 -21.86
CA TYR A 99 -16.06 3.20 -21.08
C TYR A 99 -15.57 2.37 -19.89
N PHE A 100 -16.48 1.69 -19.19
CA PHE A 100 -16.11 0.83 -18.07
C PHE A 100 -15.52 -0.51 -18.51
N LEU A 101 -15.96 -1.09 -19.63
CA LEU A 101 -15.32 -2.28 -20.22
C LEU A 101 -13.86 -1.99 -20.62
N ASP A 102 -13.60 -0.79 -21.15
CA ASP A 102 -12.26 -0.29 -21.48
C ASP A 102 -11.47 0.24 -20.27
N THR A 103 -11.99 0.09 -19.05
CA THR A 103 -11.32 0.55 -17.83
C THR A 103 -10.50 -0.59 -17.22
N GLU A 104 -9.24 -0.29 -16.89
CA GLU A 104 -8.37 -1.25 -16.22
C GLU A 104 -8.89 -1.58 -14.82
N ALA A 105 -8.73 -2.83 -14.37
CA ALA A 105 -9.17 -3.28 -13.06
C ALA A 105 -8.61 -2.46 -11.89
N GLN A 106 -7.43 -1.84 -12.04
CA GLN A 106 -6.83 -0.99 -11.00
C GLN A 106 -7.45 0.42 -10.92
N ASP A 107 -8.05 0.88 -12.02
CA ASP A 107 -8.63 2.22 -12.13
C ASP A 107 -10.17 2.19 -12.03
N ILE A 108 -10.79 1.01 -12.10
CA ILE A 108 -12.25 0.87 -12.02
C ILE A 108 -12.81 1.47 -10.73
N GLU A 109 -12.15 1.27 -9.59
CA GLU A 109 -12.55 1.85 -8.30
C GLU A 109 -12.56 3.38 -8.34
N PHE A 110 -11.58 3.98 -9.00
CA PHE A 110 -11.49 5.43 -9.16
C PHE A 110 -12.59 5.96 -10.06
N GLU A 111 -12.84 5.29 -11.20
CA GLU A 111 -13.90 5.70 -12.12
C GLU A 111 -15.30 5.49 -11.52
N ILE A 112 -15.51 4.44 -10.71
CA ILE A 112 -16.73 4.25 -9.92
C ILE A 112 -16.93 5.43 -8.97
N ALA A 113 -15.90 5.81 -8.21
CA ALA A 113 -15.98 6.95 -7.29
C ALA A 113 -16.29 8.27 -8.03
N ARG A 114 -15.67 8.48 -9.20
CA ARG A 114 -15.88 9.68 -10.04
C ARG A 114 -17.29 9.74 -10.63
N LEU A 115 -17.85 8.59 -11.00
CA LEU A 115 -19.12 8.48 -11.73
C LEU A 115 -20.28 7.99 -10.87
N ARG A 116 -20.07 7.84 -9.55
CA ARG A 116 -21.08 7.37 -8.58
C ARG A 116 -22.47 8.03 -8.75
N PRO A 117 -22.61 9.35 -9.00
CA PRO A 117 -23.91 9.97 -9.19
C PRO A 117 -24.66 9.51 -10.45
N ARG A 118 -23.94 8.99 -11.45
CA ARG A 118 -24.49 8.50 -12.73
C ARG A 118 -24.75 7.00 -12.73
N LEU A 119 -24.19 6.26 -11.77
CA LEU A 119 -24.42 4.83 -11.57
C LEU A 119 -25.74 4.62 -10.79
N THR A 120 -26.85 4.92 -11.46
CA THR A 120 -28.21 4.79 -10.92
C THR A 120 -28.82 3.42 -11.27
N GLU A 121 -29.97 3.10 -10.67
CA GLU A 121 -30.73 1.88 -11.00
C GLU A 121 -31.15 1.84 -12.48
N GLU A 122 -31.35 2.99 -13.12
CA GLU A 122 -31.64 3.11 -14.55
C GLU A 122 -30.47 2.61 -15.42
N PHE A 123 -29.24 2.92 -15.01
CA PHE A 123 -28.02 2.43 -15.69
C PHE A 123 -27.88 0.91 -15.56
N PHE A 124 -28.14 0.34 -14.39
CA PHE A 124 -28.12 -1.12 -14.23
C PHE A 124 -29.28 -1.80 -14.96
N SER A 125 -30.42 -1.12 -15.08
CA SER A 125 -31.55 -1.59 -15.88
C SER A 125 -31.18 -1.70 -17.35
N SER A 126 -30.44 -0.75 -17.93
CA SER A 126 -29.98 -0.86 -19.32
C SER A 126 -29.01 -2.03 -19.53
N ILE A 127 -28.08 -2.27 -18.59
CA ILE A 127 -27.19 -3.45 -18.65
C ILE A 127 -28.00 -4.74 -18.62
N LYS A 128 -28.99 -4.85 -17.74
CA LYS A 128 -29.87 -6.03 -17.64
C LYS A 128 -30.71 -6.25 -18.91
N LEU A 129 -31.14 -5.18 -19.56
CA LEU A 129 -31.84 -5.26 -20.84
C LEU A 129 -30.93 -5.78 -21.95
N GLU A 130 -29.73 -5.21 -22.11
CA GLU A 130 -28.73 -5.68 -23.09
C GLU A 130 -28.34 -7.15 -22.83
N LEU A 131 -28.12 -7.53 -21.57
CA LEU A 131 -27.90 -8.93 -21.18
C LEU A 131 -29.08 -9.82 -21.54
N GLY A 132 -30.32 -9.35 -21.33
CA GLY A 132 -31.53 -10.08 -21.70
C GLY A 132 -31.60 -10.31 -23.22
N GLU A 133 -31.39 -9.26 -24.01
CA GLU A 133 -31.38 -9.32 -25.47
C GLU A 133 -30.33 -10.31 -25.99
N LEU A 134 -29.12 -10.27 -25.45
CA LEU A 134 -28.03 -11.17 -25.84
C LEU A 134 -28.29 -12.62 -25.40
N ARG A 135 -28.80 -12.85 -24.19
CA ARG A 135 -29.08 -14.21 -23.66
C ARG A 135 -30.25 -14.90 -24.38
N PHE A 136 -31.26 -14.15 -24.78
CA PHE A 136 -32.47 -14.66 -25.45
C PHE A 136 -32.43 -14.55 -26.98
N ALA A 137 -31.34 -14.06 -27.56
CA ALA A 137 -31.17 -14.06 -29.01
C ALA A 137 -31.26 -15.48 -29.59
N VAL A 138 -32.01 -15.62 -30.68
CA VAL A 138 -32.29 -16.92 -31.32
C VAL A 138 -31.03 -17.53 -31.94
N ASN A 139 -30.13 -16.69 -32.45
CA ASN A 139 -28.86 -17.11 -33.04
C ASN A 139 -27.71 -16.69 -32.12
N LYS A 140 -27.14 -17.64 -31.38
CA LYS A 140 -25.98 -17.40 -30.52
C LYS A 140 -24.71 -17.54 -31.34
N THR A 141 -23.86 -16.53 -31.26
CA THR A 141 -22.50 -16.55 -31.81
C THR A 141 -21.50 -16.46 -30.66
N GLU A 142 -20.28 -16.97 -30.84
CA GLU A 142 -19.24 -16.93 -29.80
C GLU A 142 -19.00 -15.49 -29.30
N ALA A 143 -18.96 -14.50 -30.22
CA ALA A 143 -18.81 -13.10 -29.86
C ALA A 143 -19.95 -12.54 -28.98
N MET A 144 -21.17 -13.08 -29.11
CA MET A 144 -22.29 -12.69 -28.23
C MET A 144 -22.16 -13.32 -26.84
N GLU A 145 -21.65 -14.54 -26.75
CA GLU A 145 -21.41 -15.21 -25.47
C GLU A 145 -20.28 -14.54 -24.70
N ASP A 146 -19.19 -14.15 -25.38
CA ASP A 146 -18.10 -13.36 -24.80
C ASP A 146 -18.61 -12.02 -24.27
N ARG A 147 -19.43 -11.32 -25.05
CA ARG A 147 -20.02 -10.04 -24.62
C ARG A 147 -20.94 -10.19 -23.41
N VAL A 148 -21.68 -11.30 -23.31
CA VAL A 148 -22.49 -11.61 -22.12
C VAL A 148 -21.60 -11.76 -20.88
N ILE A 149 -20.48 -12.46 -21.00
CA ILE A 149 -19.52 -12.64 -19.90
C ILE A 149 -18.92 -11.30 -19.47
N GLU A 150 -18.51 -10.46 -20.43
CA GLU A 150 -17.97 -9.12 -20.16
C GLU A 150 -18.96 -8.25 -19.39
N LEU A 151 -20.22 -8.20 -19.85
CA LEU A 151 -21.27 -7.39 -19.24
C LEU A 151 -21.68 -7.91 -17.85
N GLU A 152 -21.71 -9.23 -17.64
CA GLU A 152 -21.97 -9.83 -16.33
C GLU A 152 -20.84 -9.53 -15.33
N ALA A 153 -19.59 -9.69 -15.77
CA ALA A 153 -18.42 -9.37 -14.96
C ALA A 153 -18.40 -7.88 -14.60
N LEU A 154 -18.71 -7.01 -15.56
CA LEU A 154 -18.81 -5.58 -15.34
C LEU A 154 -19.92 -5.24 -14.33
N GLN A 155 -21.13 -5.78 -14.53
CA GLN A 155 -22.25 -5.52 -13.64
C GLN A 155 -21.88 -5.84 -12.19
N LYS A 156 -21.31 -7.04 -11.97
CA LYS A 156 -20.89 -7.49 -10.64
C LYS A 156 -19.79 -6.59 -10.05
N ALA A 157 -18.77 -6.25 -10.84
CA ALA A 157 -17.67 -5.39 -10.38
C ALA A 157 -18.17 -3.98 -9.98
N LEU A 158 -19.12 -3.43 -10.73
CA LEU A 158 -19.73 -2.13 -10.41
C LEU A 158 -20.60 -2.21 -9.16
N GLU A 159 -21.40 -3.26 -8.98
CA GLU A 159 -22.22 -3.44 -7.77
C GLU A 159 -21.35 -3.57 -6.51
N GLU A 160 -20.32 -4.44 -6.54
CA GLU A 160 -19.37 -4.61 -5.43
C GLU A 160 -18.58 -3.31 -5.15
N GLY A 161 -18.14 -2.62 -6.20
CA GLY A 161 -17.38 -1.38 -6.06
C GLY A 161 -18.21 -0.21 -5.54
N ILE A 162 -19.50 -0.12 -5.89
CA ILE A 162 -20.43 0.87 -5.33
C ILE A 162 -20.64 0.60 -3.83
N GLU A 163 -20.87 -0.65 -3.44
CA GLU A 163 -21.05 -1.00 -2.03
C GLU A 163 -19.80 -0.66 -1.21
N ALA A 164 -18.61 -1.00 -1.73
CA ALA A 164 -17.34 -0.66 -1.11
C ALA A 164 -17.15 0.86 -0.98
N TYR A 165 -17.48 1.63 -2.04
CA TYR A 165 -17.39 3.08 -2.04
C TYR A 165 -18.35 3.71 -1.01
N ASP A 166 -19.61 3.30 -1.00
CA ASP A 166 -20.63 3.83 -0.08
C ASP A 166 -20.28 3.52 1.38
N LYS A 167 -19.76 2.33 1.66
CA LYS A 167 -19.25 1.94 2.97
C LYS A 167 -18.07 2.82 3.39
N MET A 168 -17.07 3.00 2.51
CA MET A 168 -15.92 3.87 2.76
C MET A 168 -16.37 5.31 3.01
N GLN A 169 -17.31 5.84 2.21
CA GLN A 169 -17.85 7.19 2.41
C GLN A 169 -18.51 7.32 3.79
N GLY A 170 -19.32 6.35 4.20
CA GLY A 170 -19.94 6.33 5.52
C GLY A 170 -18.90 6.30 6.65
N GLU A 171 -17.84 5.51 6.50
CA GLU A 171 -16.73 5.46 7.46
C GLU A 171 -15.97 6.80 7.54
N LEU A 172 -15.73 7.46 6.41
CA LEU A 172 -15.07 8.77 6.36
C LEU A 172 -15.90 9.86 7.02
N VAL A 173 -17.22 9.87 6.82
CA VAL A 173 -18.12 10.83 7.49
C VAL A 173 -18.10 10.62 9.00
N LYS A 174 -18.23 9.36 9.46
CA LYS A 174 -18.14 9.02 10.89
C LYS A 174 -16.78 9.39 11.49
N ALA A 175 -15.70 9.13 10.76
CA ALA A 175 -14.35 9.48 11.18
C ALA A 175 -14.18 11.00 11.33
N ARG A 176 -14.71 11.79 10.40
CA ARG A 176 -14.71 13.26 10.48
C ARG A 176 -15.50 13.75 11.70
N GLU A 177 -16.70 13.21 11.94
CA GLU A 177 -17.50 13.55 13.12
C GLU A 177 -16.76 13.20 14.41
N GLY A 178 -16.15 12.02 14.47
CA GLY A 178 -15.32 11.57 15.59
C GLY A 178 -14.14 12.50 15.87
N LEU A 179 -13.37 12.88 14.84
CA LEU A 179 -12.28 13.85 14.99
C LEU A 179 -12.80 15.22 15.46
N THR A 180 -13.92 15.68 14.93
CA THR A 180 -14.52 16.95 15.34
C THR A 180 -14.90 16.90 16.82
N LYS A 181 -15.50 15.80 17.28
CA LYS A 181 -15.81 15.58 18.71
C LYS A 181 -14.55 15.60 19.57
N ILE A 182 -13.48 14.90 19.16
CA ILE A 182 -12.23 14.82 19.93
C ILE A 182 -11.58 16.20 20.03
N LEU A 183 -11.42 16.90 18.91
CA LEU A 183 -10.71 18.18 18.85
C LEU A 183 -11.48 19.35 19.50
N THR A 184 -12.81 19.26 19.61
CA THR A 184 -13.64 20.26 20.29
C THR A 184 -13.92 19.93 21.76
N SER A 185 -13.57 18.74 22.22
CA SER A 185 -13.82 18.31 23.59
C SER A 185 -12.99 19.08 24.62
N LYS A 186 -13.58 19.32 25.80
CA LYS A 186 -12.86 19.85 26.96
C LYS A 186 -11.96 18.78 27.60
N ASP A 187 -12.42 17.52 27.61
CA ASP A 187 -11.67 16.37 28.10
C ASP A 187 -11.53 15.32 27.00
N VAL A 188 -10.35 15.33 26.38
CA VAL A 188 -9.96 14.40 25.31
C VAL A 188 -9.92 12.95 25.81
N LYS A 189 -9.56 12.71 27.06
CA LYS A 189 -9.40 11.33 27.56
C LYS A 189 -10.75 10.68 27.79
N ALA A 190 -11.67 11.38 28.44
CA ALA A 190 -13.03 10.89 28.65
C ALA A 190 -13.73 10.64 27.30
N THR A 191 -13.63 11.58 26.36
CA THR A 191 -14.23 11.42 25.04
C THR A 191 -13.62 10.26 24.24
N LEU A 192 -12.31 10.04 24.32
CA LEU A 192 -11.69 8.87 23.70
C LEU A 192 -12.21 7.57 24.31
N LEU A 193 -12.38 7.47 25.63
CA LEU A 193 -12.93 6.28 26.27
C LEU A 193 -14.39 6.03 25.83
N ASP A 194 -15.23 7.07 25.81
CA ASP A 194 -16.60 6.97 25.32
C ASP A 194 -16.66 6.48 23.85
N MET A 195 -15.73 6.95 23.01
CA MET A 195 -15.63 6.53 21.61
C MET A 195 -15.11 5.10 21.45
N VAL A 196 -14.24 4.64 22.35
CA VAL A 196 -13.78 3.24 22.38
C VAL A 196 -14.93 2.32 22.75
N GLU A 197 -15.72 2.67 23.76
CA GLU A 197 -16.90 1.88 24.17
C GLU A 197 -17.91 1.71 23.02
N ARG A 198 -18.00 2.71 22.14
CA ARG A 198 -18.90 2.70 20.98
C ARG A 198 -18.27 2.13 19.70
N ASN A 199 -17.02 1.64 19.75
CA ASN A 199 -16.25 1.21 18.57
C ASN A 199 -16.20 2.28 17.46
N GLU A 200 -16.05 3.55 17.83
CA GLU A 200 -15.97 4.69 16.90
C GLU A 200 -14.51 4.97 16.45
N LEU A 201 -13.52 4.32 17.08
CA LEU A 201 -12.11 4.46 16.70
C LEU A 201 -11.75 3.52 15.54
N ASN A 202 -11.74 4.07 14.33
CA ASN A 202 -11.49 3.32 13.09
C ASN A 202 -10.19 3.75 12.39
N ARG A 203 -9.70 2.92 11.47
CA ARG A 203 -8.49 3.23 10.67
C ARG A 203 -8.62 4.53 9.87
N SER A 204 -9.82 4.81 9.36
CA SER A 204 -10.16 6.04 8.63
C SER A 204 -10.00 7.29 9.49
N LEU A 205 -10.31 7.22 10.79
CA LEU A 205 -10.09 8.32 11.75
C LEU A 205 -8.60 8.61 11.93
N LEU A 206 -7.79 7.57 12.05
CA LEU A 206 -6.33 7.71 12.16
C LEU A 206 -5.73 8.32 10.88
N ALA A 207 -6.16 7.86 9.71
CA ALA A 207 -5.67 8.38 8.44
C ALA A 207 -5.97 9.87 8.27
N LEU A 208 -7.20 10.31 8.60
CA LEU A 208 -7.58 11.73 8.59
C LEU A 208 -6.79 12.55 9.62
N LEU A 209 -6.49 11.98 10.79
CA LEU A 209 -5.65 12.64 11.79
C LEU A 209 -4.21 12.81 11.29
N ASP A 210 -3.64 11.80 10.63
CA ASP A 210 -2.30 11.85 10.04
C ASP A 210 -2.20 12.91 8.93
N GLU A 211 -3.22 12.99 8.07
CA GLU A 211 -3.32 14.02 7.03
C GLU A 211 -3.41 15.43 7.64
N ASN A 212 -4.22 15.62 8.67
CA ASN A 212 -4.34 16.90 9.37
C ASN A 212 -3.04 17.31 10.07
N ILE A 213 -2.29 16.37 10.64
CA ILE A 213 -0.97 16.63 11.21
C ILE A 213 -0.01 17.09 10.12
N ALA A 214 0.05 16.40 8.98
CA ALA A 214 0.91 16.78 7.86
C ALA A 214 0.55 18.18 7.32
N ASN A 215 -0.74 18.49 7.20
CA ASN A 215 -1.22 19.81 6.79
C ASN A 215 -0.89 20.92 7.82
N ALA A 216 -0.98 20.62 9.12
CA ALA A 216 -0.59 21.58 10.16
C ALA A 216 0.93 21.83 10.16
N GLN A 217 1.74 20.80 9.91
CA GLN A 217 3.19 20.92 9.79
C GLN A 217 3.58 21.76 8.57
N SER A 218 2.98 21.52 7.40
CA SER A 218 3.23 22.32 6.20
C SER A 218 2.76 23.78 6.36
N GLY A 219 1.69 24.00 7.13
CA GLY A 219 1.17 25.32 7.50
C GLY A 219 1.90 26.03 8.66
N ASN A 220 3.02 25.51 9.16
CA ASN A 220 3.76 26.04 10.31
C ASN A 220 2.97 26.14 11.65
N GLN A 221 1.87 25.40 11.79
CA GLN A 221 1.06 25.37 13.01
C GLN A 221 1.60 24.32 14.01
N LYS A 222 2.77 24.60 14.59
CA LYS A 222 3.51 23.63 15.42
C LYS A 222 2.74 23.18 16.67
N ASP A 223 2.04 24.09 17.33
CA ASP A 223 1.29 23.77 18.56
C ASP A 223 0.09 22.86 18.27
N ALA A 224 -0.62 23.13 17.16
CA ALA A 224 -1.73 22.29 16.71
C ALA A 224 -1.25 20.89 16.29
N ALA A 225 -0.14 20.82 15.55
CA ALA A 225 0.48 19.55 15.18
C ALA A 225 0.90 18.75 16.41
N ALA A 226 1.56 19.37 17.38
CA ALA A 226 1.99 18.72 18.62
C ALA A 226 0.81 18.22 19.48
N PHE A 227 -0.31 18.96 19.49
CA PHE A 227 -1.54 18.50 20.14
C PHE A 227 -2.13 17.29 19.42
N MET A 228 -2.28 17.35 18.10
CA MET A 228 -2.82 16.24 17.30
C MET A 228 -1.93 14.98 17.36
N GLU A 229 -0.61 15.12 17.43
CA GLU A 229 0.32 14.00 17.64
C GLU A 229 0.10 13.31 19.00
N LYS A 230 -0.21 14.07 20.06
CA LYS A 230 -0.58 13.49 21.37
C LYS A 230 -1.91 12.74 21.29
N VAL A 231 -2.89 13.31 20.60
CA VAL A 231 -4.19 12.65 20.36
C VAL A 231 -3.98 11.36 19.57
N ARG A 232 -3.18 11.40 18.50
CA ARG A 232 -2.81 10.23 17.70
C ARG A 232 -2.19 9.13 18.55
N GLY A 233 -1.25 9.49 19.42
CA GLY A 233 -0.63 8.56 20.37
C GLY A 233 -1.63 7.96 21.38
N ALA A 234 -2.69 8.69 21.74
CA ALA A 234 -3.75 8.17 22.60
C ALA A 234 -4.71 7.23 21.83
N VAL A 235 -5.14 7.63 20.63
CA VAL A 235 -5.98 6.80 19.73
C VAL A 235 -5.31 5.45 19.46
N LEU A 236 -4.02 5.45 19.12
CA LEU A 236 -3.26 4.22 18.85
C LEU A 236 -3.18 3.24 20.04
N LYS A 237 -3.32 3.71 21.29
CA LYS A 237 -3.35 2.82 22.46
C LYS A 237 -4.65 2.04 22.58
N TYR A 238 -5.73 2.61 22.09
CA TYR A 238 -7.06 2.02 22.19
C TYR A 238 -7.52 1.33 20.90
N MET A 239 -6.85 1.60 19.77
CA MET A 239 -7.00 0.80 18.56
C MET A 239 -6.41 -0.58 18.81
N THR A 240 -7.27 -1.58 18.91
CA THR A 240 -6.84 -2.99 18.87
C THR A 240 -6.37 -3.30 17.44
N ALA A 241 -5.26 -4.03 17.32
CA ALA A 241 -4.88 -4.62 16.05
C ALA A 241 -5.94 -5.67 15.70
N ALA A 242 -6.86 -5.29 14.80
CA ALA A 242 -7.74 -6.23 14.12
C ALA A 242 -6.93 -6.96 13.03
#